data_AF-M9WGK6-F1
#
_entry.id   AF-M9WGK6-F1
#
_cell.length_a   1.000
_cell.length_b   1.000
_cell.length_c   1.000
_cell.angle_alpha   90.00
_cell.angle_beta   90.00
_cell.angle_gamma   90.00
#
_symmetry.space_group_name_H-M   'P 1'
#
loop_
_entity.id
_entity.type
_entity.pdbx_description
1 polymer ?
#
loop_
_entity_poly.entity_id
_entity_poly.type
_entity_poly.pdbx_seq_one_letter_code
_entity_poly.pdbx_strand_id
1 'polypeptide(L)'
;MFIYDKALKQILEDELLILENTVNWEPNYFKEIKDKWQKDNDIANFKKWIDTYFPETKVKLISESTDNNQDLNDLFLIRLEVLLSVISEFEDFYQKPKPKSRVFDHVDEFGVDLKIRDTFYELAKTYVDYFIEQLKQLDTIKEFDFFYEGFLKALKKVKKAQSITDSIDKIYSIEEILSDFVDAVEEKDFELLPSEVQDANEFLNFMIFCQTIIYYLILIYETLEFLELKKIGIFDYENKLYYSERNDELEMIKTINK
;
A
#
# COMPACT_ATOMS: atom_id res chain seq x y z
N MET A 1 -13.79 8.67 17.88
CA MET A 1 -14.35 8.13 16.63
C MET A 1 -13.67 8.86 15.50
N PHE A 2 -12.96 8.13 14.64
CA PHE A 2 -12.26 8.70 13.49
C PHE A 2 -13.25 9.21 12.45
N ILE A 3 -13.07 10.43 11.96
CA ILE A 3 -14.05 11.09 11.09
C ILE A 3 -14.13 10.47 9.69
N TYR A 4 -13.07 9.76 9.27
CA TYR A 4 -12.98 9.08 7.98
C TYR A 4 -13.14 7.57 8.06
N ASP A 5 -13.63 7.02 9.18
CA ASP A 5 -13.84 5.56 9.36
C ASP A 5 -14.61 4.95 8.18
N LYS A 6 -15.70 5.60 7.75
CA LYS A 6 -16.50 5.13 6.60
C LYS A 6 -15.68 5.09 5.30
N ALA A 7 -14.79 6.04 5.08
CA ALA A 7 -13.97 6.07 3.88
C ALA A 7 -12.93 4.95 3.88
N LEU A 8 -12.28 4.68 5.04
CA LEU A 8 -11.33 3.58 5.16
C LEU A 8 -12.02 2.21 4.98
N LYS A 9 -13.23 2.06 5.51
CA LYS A 9 -14.06 0.86 5.28
C LYS A 9 -14.40 0.67 3.80
N GLN A 10 -14.73 1.75 3.10
CA GLN A 10 -15.00 1.69 1.67
C GLN A 10 -13.76 1.26 0.87
N ILE A 11 -12.57 1.78 1.21
CA ILE A 11 -11.33 1.34 0.57
C ILE A 11 -11.15 -0.17 0.75
N LEU A 12 -11.32 -0.69 1.97
CA LEU A 12 -11.21 -2.13 2.22
C LEU A 12 -12.24 -2.95 1.43
N GLU A 13 -13.50 -2.50 1.37
CA GLU A 13 -14.55 -3.16 0.57
C GLU A 13 -14.23 -3.18 -0.92
N ASP A 14 -13.75 -2.05 -1.45
CA ASP A 14 -13.37 -1.89 -2.84
C ASP A 14 -12.19 -2.81 -3.20
N GLU A 15 -11.16 -2.85 -2.35
CA GLU A 15 -9.98 -3.70 -2.55
C GLU A 15 -10.34 -5.19 -2.47
N LEU A 16 -11.19 -5.59 -1.52
CA LEU A 16 -11.70 -6.97 -1.50
C LEU A 16 -12.43 -7.32 -2.80
N LEU A 17 -13.22 -6.40 -3.36
CA LEU A 17 -13.91 -6.63 -4.63
C LEU A 17 -12.94 -6.74 -5.82
N ILE A 18 -11.93 -5.87 -5.89
CA ILE A 18 -10.89 -5.93 -6.93
C ILE A 18 -10.19 -7.29 -6.87
N LEU A 19 -9.82 -7.72 -5.66
CA LEU A 19 -9.11 -8.97 -5.43
C LEU A 19 -9.98 -10.20 -5.76
N GLU A 20 -11.28 -10.16 -5.47
CA GLU A 20 -12.25 -11.20 -5.89
C GLU A 20 -12.23 -11.46 -7.40
N ASN A 21 -11.99 -10.42 -8.20
CA ASN A 21 -12.13 -10.45 -9.67
C ASN A 21 -10.80 -10.59 -10.42
N THR A 22 -9.66 -10.46 -9.74
CA THR A 22 -8.32 -10.53 -10.35
C THR A 22 -7.65 -11.90 -10.23
N VAL A 23 -8.06 -12.74 -9.27
CA VAL A 23 -7.41 -14.02 -8.97
C VAL A 23 -8.37 -15.20 -9.18
N ASN A 24 -7.85 -16.32 -9.71
CA ASN A 24 -8.56 -17.60 -9.73
C ASN A 24 -8.46 -18.26 -8.35
N TRP A 25 -9.30 -17.80 -7.43
CA TRP A 25 -9.33 -18.27 -6.05
C TRP A 25 -9.64 -19.74 -5.89
N GLU A 26 -9.08 -20.36 -4.85
CA GLU A 26 -9.76 -21.51 -4.24
C GLU A 26 -11.10 -21.03 -3.66
N PRO A 27 -12.27 -21.53 -4.13
CA PRO A 27 -13.58 -20.92 -3.87
C PRO A 27 -13.97 -20.75 -2.40
N ASN A 28 -13.37 -21.54 -1.50
CA ASN A 28 -13.70 -21.53 -0.08
C ASN A 28 -12.92 -20.48 0.71
N TYR A 29 -11.72 -20.12 0.25
CA TYR A 29 -10.78 -19.31 1.01
C TYR A 29 -11.19 -17.83 1.05
N PHE A 30 -11.36 -17.22 -0.13
CA PHE A 30 -11.78 -15.83 -0.25
C PHE A 30 -13.18 -15.58 0.33
N LYS A 31 -14.08 -16.57 0.17
CA LYS A 31 -15.42 -16.49 0.71
C LYS A 31 -15.42 -16.32 2.23
N GLU A 32 -14.56 -17.05 2.94
CA GLU A 32 -14.47 -16.95 4.40
C GLU A 32 -14.01 -15.55 4.85
N ILE A 33 -13.04 -14.97 4.13
CA ILE A 33 -12.55 -13.60 4.37
C ILE A 33 -13.67 -12.57 4.16
N LYS A 34 -14.41 -12.68 3.06
CA LYS A 34 -15.53 -11.78 2.73
C LYS A 34 -16.68 -11.91 3.73
N ASP A 35 -17.09 -13.14 4.05
CA ASP A 35 -18.15 -13.42 5.02
C ASP A 35 -17.77 -12.86 6.42
N LYS A 36 -16.49 -12.99 6.80
CA LYS A 36 -15.97 -12.44 8.05
C LYS A 36 -16.01 -10.92 8.07
N TRP A 37 -15.55 -10.26 7.00
CA TRP A 37 -15.62 -8.80 6.89
C TRP A 37 -17.06 -8.29 6.97
N GLN A 38 -17.98 -8.89 6.20
CA GLN A 38 -19.39 -8.49 6.16
C GLN A 38 -20.10 -8.65 7.51
N LYS A 39 -19.70 -9.63 8.32
CA LYS A 39 -20.29 -9.89 9.62
C LYS A 39 -19.85 -8.89 10.69
N ASP A 40 -18.56 -8.57 10.74
CA ASP A 40 -17.99 -7.76 11.82
C ASP A 40 -17.99 -6.26 11.47
N ASN A 41 -17.69 -5.90 10.21
CA ASN A 41 -17.56 -4.53 9.70
C ASN A 41 -16.76 -3.60 10.64
N ASP A 42 -15.68 -4.15 11.20
CA ASP A 42 -14.79 -3.48 12.13
C ASP A 42 -13.35 -3.83 11.75
N ILE A 43 -12.60 -2.81 11.32
CA ILE A 43 -11.25 -2.98 10.77
C ILE A 43 -10.31 -3.60 11.81
N ALA A 44 -10.39 -3.16 13.07
CA ALA A 44 -9.49 -3.63 14.12
C ALA A 44 -9.75 -5.10 14.47
N ASN A 45 -11.01 -5.52 14.56
CA ASN A 45 -11.38 -6.92 14.79
C ASN A 45 -11.05 -7.80 13.58
N PHE A 46 -11.26 -7.27 12.37
CA PHE A 46 -10.94 -7.98 11.14
C PHE A 46 -9.43 -8.20 11.00
N LYS A 47 -8.61 -7.17 11.24
CA LYS A 47 -7.15 -7.29 11.29
C LYS A 47 -6.70 -8.35 12.29
N LYS A 48 -7.20 -8.30 13.54
CA LYS A 48 -6.87 -9.32 14.55
C LYS A 48 -7.22 -10.73 14.09
N TRP A 49 -8.32 -10.89 13.37
CA TRP A 49 -8.72 -12.19 12.83
C TRP A 49 -7.76 -12.64 11.73
N ILE A 50 -7.41 -11.77 10.77
CA ILE A 50 -6.41 -12.06 9.74
C ILE A 50 -5.07 -12.46 10.38
N ASP A 51 -4.53 -11.63 11.28
CA ASP A 51 -3.27 -11.89 11.98
C ASP A 51 -3.26 -13.23 12.77
N THR A 52 -4.44 -13.71 13.21
CA THR A 52 -4.57 -14.96 13.97
C THR A 52 -4.67 -16.19 13.07
N TYR A 53 -5.40 -16.07 11.96
CA TYR A 53 -5.68 -17.19 11.07
C TYR A 53 -4.61 -17.38 9.99
N PHE A 54 -3.83 -16.32 9.70
CA PHE A 54 -2.79 -16.29 8.67
C PHE A 54 -1.46 -15.73 9.22
N PRO A 55 -0.85 -16.34 10.24
CA PRO A 55 0.26 -15.69 10.98
C PRO A 55 1.60 -15.61 10.22
N GLU A 56 1.79 -16.30 9.10
CA GLU A 56 3.08 -16.37 8.38
C GLU A 56 2.90 -16.61 6.88
N THR A 57 2.64 -15.55 6.11
CA THR A 57 2.58 -15.64 4.64
C THR A 57 3.89 -15.13 4.00
N LYS A 58 4.52 -15.95 3.17
CA LYS A 58 5.70 -15.60 2.37
C LYS A 58 5.52 -16.08 0.94
N VAL A 59 5.51 -15.16 -0.02
CA VAL A 59 5.36 -15.50 -1.45
C VAL A 59 6.68 -16.05 -1.98
N LYS A 60 6.63 -17.10 -2.79
CA LYS A 60 7.82 -17.59 -3.52
C LYS A 60 7.71 -17.19 -4.99
N LEU A 61 8.19 -15.98 -5.30
CA LEU A 61 8.11 -15.39 -6.64
C LEU A 61 9.01 -16.12 -7.64
N ILE A 62 10.16 -16.61 -7.19
CA ILE A 62 11.09 -17.40 -7.99
C ILE A 62 11.12 -18.81 -7.40
N SER A 63 10.47 -19.77 -8.06
CA SER A 63 10.48 -21.17 -7.66
C SER A 63 10.70 -22.11 -8.84
N GLU A 64 11.28 -23.28 -8.59
CA GLU A 64 11.36 -24.38 -9.58
C GLU A 64 10.03 -25.14 -9.73
N SER A 65 9.01 -24.86 -8.90
CA SER A 65 7.78 -25.65 -8.79
C SER A 65 6.52 -24.85 -9.15
N THR A 66 5.79 -25.35 -10.14
CA THR A 66 4.63 -24.75 -10.82
C THR A 66 3.31 -24.77 -10.04
N ASP A 67 3.22 -24.20 -8.83
CA ASP A 67 1.91 -24.02 -8.16
C ASP A 67 1.53 -22.54 -7.98
N ASN A 68 1.41 -21.86 -9.13
CA ASN A 68 1.14 -20.42 -9.24
C ASN A 68 -0.11 -19.97 -8.46
N ASN A 69 -1.07 -20.86 -8.20
CA ASN A 69 -2.30 -20.49 -7.48
C ASN A 69 -2.04 -20.23 -5.99
N GLN A 70 -1.10 -20.95 -5.37
CA GLN A 70 -0.76 -20.74 -3.97
C GLN A 70 -0.01 -19.41 -3.78
N ASP A 71 0.95 -19.11 -4.66
CA ASP A 71 1.71 -17.86 -4.61
C ASP A 71 0.82 -16.61 -4.79
N LEU A 72 -0.22 -16.70 -5.63
CA LEU A 72 -1.20 -15.62 -5.82
C LEU A 72 -2.08 -15.41 -4.57
N ASN A 73 -2.52 -16.47 -3.90
CA ASN A 73 -3.27 -16.37 -2.64
C ASN A 73 -2.42 -15.75 -1.53
N ASP A 74 -1.14 -16.11 -1.48
CA ASP A 74 -0.18 -15.57 -0.51
C ASP A 74 0.09 -14.08 -0.77
N LEU A 75 0.23 -13.67 -2.03
CA LEU A 75 0.39 -12.27 -2.41
C LEU A 75 -0.83 -11.43 -2.00
N PHE A 76 -2.03 -11.97 -2.18
CA PHE A 76 -3.25 -11.33 -1.72
C PHE A 76 -3.26 -11.10 -0.22
N LEU A 77 -2.91 -12.12 0.57
CA LEU A 77 -2.94 -12.00 2.03
C LEU A 77 -1.97 -10.93 2.49
N ILE A 78 -0.78 -10.87 1.89
CA ILE A 78 0.18 -9.80 2.14
C ILE A 78 -0.44 -8.44 1.82
N ARG A 79 -1.10 -8.29 0.66
CA ARG A 79 -1.76 -7.02 0.30
C ARG A 79 -2.85 -6.63 1.29
N LEU A 80 -3.67 -7.57 1.73
CA LEU A 80 -4.72 -7.34 2.71
C LEU A 80 -4.15 -6.98 4.09
N GLU A 81 -3.14 -7.70 4.57
CA GLU A 81 -2.46 -7.43 5.84
C GLU A 81 -1.80 -6.05 5.85
N VAL A 82 -1.15 -5.69 4.74
CA VAL A 82 -0.54 -4.38 4.56
C VAL A 82 -1.62 -3.31 4.56
N LEU A 83 -2.69 -3.44 3.79
CA LEU A 83 -3.81 -2.49 3.78
C LEU A 83 -4.35 -2.24 5.19
N LEU A 84 -4.64 -3.32 5.93
CA LEU A 84 -5.18 -3.21 7.29
C LEU A 84 -4.20 -2.54 8.26
N SER A 85 -2.90 -2.79 8.08
CA SER A 85 -1.84 -2.16 8.88
C SER A 85 -1.71 -0.67 8.55
N VAL A 86 -1.66 -0.30 7.27
CA VAL A 86 -1.59 1.10 6.83
C VAL A 86 -2.83 1.88 7.29
N ILE A 87 -4.03 1.30 7.17
CA ILE A 87 -5.28 1.90 7.68
C ILE A 87 -5.17 2.18 9.18
N SER A 88 -4.76 1.16 9.97
CA SER A 88 -4.69 1.26 11.43
C SER A 88 -3.65 2.31 11.85
N GLU A 89 -2.46 2.29 11.23
CA GLU A 89 -1.40 3.23 11.50
C GLU A 89 -1.75 4.66 11.05
N PHE A 90 -2.45 4.81 9.93
CA PHE A 90 -2.94 6.12 9.48
C PHE A 90 -3.94 6.70 10.47
N GLU A 91 -4.91 5.90 10.93
CA GLU A 91 -5.86 6.32 11.97
C GLU A 91 -5.12 6.73 13.25
N ASP A 92 -4.17 5.93 13.71
CA ASP A 92 -3.39 6.21 14.92
C ASP A 92 -2.57 7.49 14.78
N PHE A 93 -1.86 7.68 13.67
CA PHE A 93 -1.09 8.91 13.41
C PHE A 93 -2.00 10.12 13.30
N TYR A 94 -3.14 9.98 12.64
CA TYR A 94 -4.12 11.05 12.58
C TYR A 94 -4.62 11.38 13.99
N GLN A 95 -4.93 10.42 14.85
CA GLN A 95 -5.49 10.74 16.18
C GLN A 95 -4.48 11.32 17.17
N LYS A 96 -3.17 11.21 16.92
CA LYS A 96 -2.12 11.73 17.82
C LYS A 96 -2.24 13.25 18.03
N PRO A 97 -2.15 13.74 19.29
CA PRO A 97 -2.11 15.17 19.56
C PRO A 97 -0.85 15.80 18.95
N LYS A 98 -1.03 16.77 18.05
CA LYS A 98 0.10 17.52 17.50
C LYS A 98 0.62 18.57 18.50
N PRO A 99 1.93 18.86 18.50
CA PRO A 99 2.48 19.96 19.30
C PRO A 99 1.73 21.26 19.00
N LYS A 100 1.42 22.04 20.04
CA LYS A 100 0.66 23.31 20.00
C LYS A 100 1.28 24.43 19.13
N SER A 101 2.32 24.16 18.34
CA SER A 101 3.03 25.18 17.55
C SER A 101 2.39 25.50 16.19
N ARG A 102 1.31 24.81 15.79
CA ARG A 102 0.48 25.17 14.62
C ARG A 102 -0.94 25.50 15.08
N VAL A 103 -1.07 26.54 15.88
CA VAL A 103 -2.38 27.16 16.14
C VAL A 103 -2.68 27.96 14.87
N PHE A 104 -3.58 27.49 14.02
CA PHE A 104 -4.74 28.26 13.53
C PHE A 104 -5.39 27.72 12.26
N ASP A 105 -4.73 26.90 11.44
CA ASP A 105 -5.38 26.37 10.23
C ASP A 105 -5.46 24.84 10.32
N HIS A 106 -6.62 24.34 10.75
CA HIS A 106 -7.00 22.92 10.61
C HIS A 106 -7.40 22.57 9.19
N VAL A 107 -7.53 23.59 8.35
CA VAL A 107 -8.17 23.55 7.06
C VAL A 107 -7.41 24.54 6.16
N ASP A 108 -7.10 24.17 4.93
CA ASP A 108 -6.48 25.09 3.98
C ASP A 108 -7.48 26.12 3.40
N GLU A 109 -7.02 26.96 2.47
CA GLU A 109 -7.86 27.97 1.80
C GLU A 109 -9.03 27.37 1.00
N PHE A 110 -9.01 26.07 0.76
CA PHE A 110 -10.02 25.31 0.03
C PHE A 110 -10.83 24.38 0.92
N GLY A 111 -10.78 24.49 2.25
CA GLY A 111 -11.62 23.62 3.07
C GLY A 111 -11.03 22.21 3.31
N VAL A 112 -9.80 21.93 2.89
CA VAL A 112 -9.14 20.61 3.04
C VAL A 112 -8.49 20.47 4.41
N ASP A 113 -8.80 19.38 5.11
CA ASP A 113 -8.18 19.06 6.40
C ASP A 113 -6.66 18.83 6.24
N LEU A 114 -5.89 19.85 6.65
CA LEU A 114 -4.42 19.84 6.60
C LEU A 114 -3.81 18.68 7.39
N LYS A 115 -4.58 18.09 8.32
CA LYS A 115 -4.16 16.95 9.11
C LYS A 115 -4.04 15.67 8.29
N ILE A 116 -4.83 15.49 7.22
CA ILE A 116 -4.71 14.35 6.30
C ILE A 116 -3.30 14.36 5.69
N ARG A 117 -2.92 15.50 5.10
CA ARG A 117 -1.62 15.71 4.44
C ARG A 117 -0.44 15.52 5.39
N ASP A 118 -0.51 16.14 6.57
CA ASP A 118 0.54 15.97 7.58
C ASP A 118 0.63 14.51 8.08
N THR A 119 -0.50 13.80 8.21
CA THR A 119 -0.54 12.38 8.63
C THR A 119 0.16 11.51 7.60
N PHE A 120 -0.18 11.70 6.32
CA PHE A 120 0.50 11.05 5.20
C PHE A 120 2.01 11.28 5.27
N TYR A 121 2.43 12.53 5.42
CA TYR A 121 3.85 12.90 5.49
C TYR A 121 4.59 12.22 6.65
N GLU A 122 4.05 12.28 7.87
CA GLU A 122 4.71 11.70 9.05
C GLU A 122 4.77 10.16 8.99
N LEU A 123 3.69 9.54 8.53
CA LEU A 123 3.64 8.08 8.37
C LEU A 123 4.57 7.61 7.25
N ALA A 124 4.57 8.29 6.09
CA ALA A 124 5.46 7.98 4.98
C ALA A 124 6.94 8.04 5.39
N LYS A 125 7.32 9.04 6.19
CA LYS A 125 8.69 9.12 6.73
C LYS A 125 9.02 7.97 7.67
N THR A 126 8.07 7.55 8.50
CA THR A 126 8.24 6.42 9.41
C THR A 126 8.51 5.15 8.61
N TYR A 127 7.74 4.90 7.55
CA TYR A 127 8.00 3.78 6.65
C TYR A 127 9.32 3.90 5.89
N VAL A 128 9.67 5.08 5.38
CA VAL A 128 10.98 5.28 4.71
C VAL A 128 12.14 4.96 5.65
N ASP A 129 12.05 5.36 6.91
CA ASP A 129 13.08 5.03 7.90
C ASP A 129 13.13 3.52 8.15
N TYR A 130 11.97 2.86 8.30
CA TYR A 130 11.88 1.41 8.41
C TYR A 130 12.47 0.70 7.18
N PHE A 131 12.11 1.13 5.97
CA PHE A 131 12.59 0.52 4.73
C PHE A 131 14.10 0.63 4.57
N ILE A 132 14.69 1.78 4.92
CA ILE A 132 16.15 1.94 4.89
C ILE A 132 16.84 0.95 5.84
N GLU A 133 16.28 0.73 7.04
CA GLU A 133 16.88 -0.18 8.01
C GLU A 133 16.72 -1.64 7.61
N GLN A 134 15.56 -2.04 7.07
CA GLN A 134 15.36 -3.39 6.55
C GLN A 134 16.23 -3.67 5.31
N LEU A 135 16.30 -2.72 4.38
CA LEU A 135 17.10 -2.86 3.16
C LEU A 135 18.59 -3.06 3.46
N LYS A 136 19.13 -2.48 4.54
CA LYS A 136 20.52 -2.69 4.96
C LYS A 136 20.79 -4.09 5.54
N GLN A 137 19.75 -4.79 5.96
CA GLN A 137 19.85 -6.11 6.58
C GLN A 137 19.67 -7.24 5.56
N LEU A 138 19.17 -6.93 4.36
CA LEU A 138 18.99 -7.90 3.29
C LEU A 138 20.31 -8.16 2.57
N ASP A 139 20.58 -9.44 2.35
CA ASP A 139 21.57 -9.87 1.37
C ASP A 139 20.97 -9.68 -0.03
N THR A 140 21.80 -9.18 -0.97
CA THR A 140 21.39 -8.94 -2.36
C THR A 140 22.18 -9.84 -3.30
N ILE A 141 21.57 -10.12 -4.44
CA ILE A 141 22.25 -10.76 -5.56
C ILE A 141 22.67 -9.70 -6.58
N LYS A 142 23.68 -10.01 -7.39
CA LYS A 142 24.30 -9.06 -8.32
C LYS A 142 23.29 -8.47 -9.32
N GLU A 143 22.30 -9.25 -9.70
CA GLU A 143 21.20 -8.90 -10.60
C GLU A 143 20.36 -7.74 -10.03
N PHE A 144 20.30 -7.61 -8.69
CA PHE A 144 19.50 -6.61 -8.00
C PHE A 144 20.29 -5.43 -7.44
N ASP A 145 21.63 -5.46 -7.45
CA ASP A 145 22.49 -4.41 -6.89
C ASP A 145 22.17 -3.01 -7.45
N PHE A 146 21.94 -2.90 -8.75
CA PHE A 146 21.61 -1.62 -9.37
C PHE A 146 20.31 -1.04 -8.83
N PHE A 147 19.29 -1.89 -8.69
CA PHE A 147 17.99 -1.47 -8.16
C PHE A 147 18.09 -1.15 -6.67
N TYR A 148 18.77 -2.00 -5.89
CA TYR A 148 19.07 -1.77 -4.49
C TYR A 148 19.65 -0.38 -4.23
N GLU A 149 20.72 -0.02 -4.95
CA GLU A 149 21.38 1.27 -4.79
C GLU A 149 20.48 2.44 -5.20
N GLY A 150 19.74 2.28 -6.30
CA GLY A 150 18.78 3.25 -6.81
C GLY A 150 17.67 3.53 -5.81
N PHE A 151 17.03 2.47 -5.31
CA PHE A 151 15.96 2.52 -4.33
C PHE A 151 16.44 3.12 -3.00
N LEU A 152 17.58 2.67 -2.47
CA LEU A 152 18.18 3.25 -1.26
C LEU A 152 18.46 4.75 -1.41
N LYS A 153 18.92 5.17 -2.60
CA LYS A 153 19.14 6.59 -2.91
C LYS A 153 17.83 7.36 -2.97
N ALA A 154 16.76 6.79 -3.53
CA ALA A 154 15.43 7.39 -3.57
C ALA A 154 14.87 7.60 -2.14
N LEU A 155 14.90 6.56 -1.29
CA LEU A 155 14.52 6.66 0.13
C LEU A 155 15.30 7.76 0.86
N LYS A 156 16.62 7.84 0.65
CA LYS A 156 17.45 8.90 1.24
C LYS A 156 17.09 10.31 0.74
N LYS A 157 16.52 10.48 -0.46
CA LYS A 157 16.07 11.78 -0.95
C LYS A 157 14.82 12.27 -0.20
N VAL A 158 13.91 11.38 0.19
CA VAL A 158 12.75 11.73 1.02
C VAL A 158 13.21 12.31 2.35
N LYS A 159 14.19 11.68 3.00
CA LYS A 159 14.77 12.20 4.25
C LYS A 159 15.39 13.59 4.13
N LYS A 160 15.91 13.91 2.94
CA LYS A 160 16.53 15.20 2.61
C LYS A 160 15.54 16.21 2.02
N ALA A 161 14.24 15.90 1.98
CA ALA A 161 13.24 16.81 1.46
C ALA A 161 13.18 18.12 2.26
N GLN A 162 13.05 19.23 1.54
CA GLN A 162 13.10 20.58 2.13
C GLN A 162 11.71 21.07 2.59
N SER A 163 10.64 20.46 2.07
CA SER A 163 9.26 20.79 2.42
C SER A 163 8.39 19.54 2.46
N ILE A 164 7.16 19.67 2.97
CA ILE A 164 6.18 18.58 2.93
C ILE A 164 5.86 18.23 1.48
N THR A 165 5.57 19.22 0.62
CA THR A 165 5.31 18.99 -0.82
C THR A 165 6.43 18.20 -1.48
N ASP A 166 7.67 18.66 -1.35
CA ASP A 166 8.85 17.99 -1.93
C ASP A 166 9.04 16.56 -1.40
N SER A 167 8.61 16.30 -0.16
CA SER A 167 8.62 14.95 0.39
C SER A 167 7.52 14.07 -0.20
N ILE A 168 6.32 14.61 -0.40
CA ILE A 168 5.20 13.90 -1.01
C ILE A 168 5.57 13.54 -2.45
N ASP A 169 6.06 14.49 -3.25
CA ASP A 169 6.48 14.26 -4.64
C ASP A 169 7.51 13.12 -4.74
N LYS A 170 8.47 13.06 -3.80
CA LYS A 170 9.46 11.99 -3.74
C LYS A 170 8.90 10.63 -3.32
N ILE A 171 7.82 10.60 -2.54
CA ILE A 171 7.11 9.34 -2.21
C ILE A 171 6.40 8.82 -3.46
N TYR A 172 5.74 9.68 -4.23
CA TYR A 172 5.15 9.30 -5.52
C TYR A 172 6.22 8.77 -6.49
N SER A 173 7.38 9.44 -6.59
CA SER A 173 8.48 8.90 -7.41
C SER A 173 9.03 7.57 -6.92
N ILE A 174 8.91 7.25 -5.62
CA ILE A 174 9.31 5.94 -5.11
C ILE A 174 8.30 4.88 -5.53
N GLU A 175 7.00 5.19 -5.49
CA GLU A 175 5.96 4.29 -5.98
C GLU A 175 6.20 3.93 -7.45
N GLU A 176 6.43 4.93 -8.30
CA GLU A 176 6.75 4.73 -9.73
C GLU A 176 7.96 3.79 -9.92
N ILE A 177 9.06 4.03 -9.18
CA ILE A 177 10.26 3.18 -9.23
C ILE A 177 9.97 1.75 -8.81
N LEU A 178 9.12 1.55 -7.80
CA LEU A 178 8.77 0.23 -7.29
C LEU A 178 7.81 -0.50 -8.24
N SER A 179 6.84 0.21 -8.81
CA SER A 179 5.90 -0.31 -9.80
C SER A 179 6.65 -0.79 -11.05
N ASP A 180 7.50 0.06 -11.63
CA ASP A 180 8.37 -0.29 -12.76
C ASP A 180 9.24 -1.51 -12.49
N PHE A 181 9.70 -1.67 -11.24
CA PHE A 181 10.52 -2.80 -10.84
C PHE A 181 9.72 -4.09 -10.74
N VAL A 182 8.52 -4.05 -10.15
CA VAL A 182 7.64 -5.21 -10.07
C VAL A 182 7.28 -5.69 -11.47
N ASP A 183 6.88 -4.79 -12.37
CA ASP A 183 6.58 -5.11 -13.78
C ASP A 183 7.81 -5.72 -14.47
N ALA A 184 8.99 -5.12 -14.30
CA ALA A 184 10.22 -5.64 -14.89
C ALA A 184 10.65 -6.99 -14.32
N VAL A 185 10.25 -7.35 -13.10
CA VAL A 185 10.48 -8.67 -12.50
C VAL A 185 9.52 -9.70 -13.09
N GLU A 186 8.25 -9.34 -13.29
CA GLU A 186 7.25 -10.23 -13.91
C GLU A 186 7.59 -10.58 -15.36
N GLU A 187 8.21 -9.63 -16.10
CA GLU A 187 8.61 -9.84 -17.49
C GLU A 187 9.94 -10.60 -17.66
N LYS A 188 10.75 -10.73 -16.61
CA LYS A 188 12.11 -11.27 -16.71
C LYS A 188 12.22 -12.70 -16.22
N ASP A 189 12.79 -13.54 -17.09
CA ASP A 189 13.40 -14.81 -16.68
C ASP A 189 14.78 -14.52 -16.06
N PHE A 190 14.89 -14.68 -14.74
CA PHE A 190 16.17 -14.57 -14.05
C PHE A 190 16.96 -15.88 -14.15
N GLU A 191 18.15 -15.84 -14.73
CA GLU A 191 19.10 -16.95 -14.68
C GLU A 191 19.87 -16.93 -13.35
N LEU A 192 19.25 -17.45 -12.28
CA LEU A 192 19.85 -17.47 -10.94
C LEU A 192 20.53 -18.81 -10.63
N LEU A 193 21.62 -18.75 -9.86
CA LEU A 193 22.16 -19.95 -9.22
C LEU A 193 21.22 -20.44 -8.10
N PRO A 194 21.15 -21.74 -7.79
CA PRO A 194 20.32 -22.24 -6.70
C PRO A 194 20.60 -21.61 -5.33
N SER A 195 21.84 -21.17 -5.10
CA SER A 195 22.24 -20.44 -3.87
C SER A 195 21.70 -19.02 -3.81
N GLU A 196 21.32 -18.42 -4.94
CA GLU A 196 20.86 -17.04 -5.08
C GLU A 196 19.33 -16.92 -4.98
N VAL A 197 18.61 -18.03 -5.18
CA VAL A 197 17.13 -18.06 -5.21
C VAL A 197 16.51 -17.59 -3.90
N GLN A 198 17.10 -17.93 -2.76
CA GLN A 198 16.57 -17.50 -1.46
C GLN A 198 16.69 -15.99 -1.29
N ASP A 199 17.91 -15.45 -1.43
CA ASP A 199 18.20 -14.02 -1.28
C ASP A 199 17.39 -13.19 -2.29
N ALA A 200 17.23 -13.70 -3.51
CA ALA A 200 16.40 -13.08 -4.53
C ALA A 200 14.93 -12.99 -4.10
N ASN A 201 14.35 -14.09 -3.61
CA ASN A 201 12.97 -14.09 -3.12
C ASN A 201 12.79 -13.18 -1.90
N GLU A 202 13.74 -13.16 -0.96
CA GLU A 202 13.68 -12.28 0.20
C GLU A 202 13.70 -10.80 -0.22
N PHE A 203 14.58 -10.45 -1.17
CA PHE A 203 14.63 -9.10 -1.74
C PHE A 203 13.34 -8.71 -2.46
N LEU A 204 12.83 -9.58 -3.34
CA LEU A 204 11.62 -9.31 -4.11
C LEU A 204 10.38 -9.17 -3.21
N ASN A 205 10.22 -10.07 -2.23
CA ASN A 205 9.16 -9.96 -1.24
C ASN A 205 9.21 -8.63 -0.50
N PHE A 206 10.42 -8.19 -0.12
CA PHE A 206 10.58 -6.91 0.54
C PHE A 206 10.24 -5.72 -0.38
N MET A 207 10.56 -5.79 -1.67
CA MET A 207 10.19 -4.76 -2.64
C MET A 207 8.67 -4.69 -2.85
N ILE A 208 7.99 -5.84 -3.02
CA ILE A 208 6.52 -5.90 -3.11
C ILE A 208 5.89 -5.33 -1.84
N PHE A 209 6.41 -5.69 -0.67
CA PHE A 209 5.94 -5.16 0.60
C PHE A 209 6.06 -3.62 0.67
N CYS A 210 7.21 -3.07 0.25
CA CYS A 210 7.41 -1.62 0.18
C CYS A 210 6.42 -0.96 -0.79
N GLN A 211 6.25 -1.53 -1.98
CA GLN A 211 5.35 -1.03 -3.03
C GLN A 211 3.91 -1.00 -2.51
N THR A 212 3.47 -2.10 -1.91
CA THR A 212 2.11 -2.25 -1.37
C THR A 212 1.83 -1.24 -0.26
N ILE A 213 2.78 -1.00 0.66
CA ILE A 213 2.63 0.03 1.70
C ILE A 213 2.47 1.42 1.06
N ILE A 214 3.35 1.77 0.13
CA ILE A 214 3.37 3.11 -0.46
C ILE A 214 2.10 3.34 -1.29
N TYR A 215 1.69 2.36 -2.10
CA TYR A 215 0.43 2.37 -2.83
C TYR A 215 -0.75 2.66 -1.91
N TYR A 216 -0.96 1.86 -0.85
CA TYR A 216 -2.10 2.04 0.03
C TYR A 216 -2.05 3.36 0.82
N LEU A 217 -0.85 3.81 1.18
CA LEU A 217 -0.68 5.08 1.85
C LEU A 217 -1.06 6.27 0.94
N ILE A 218 -0.67 6.24 -0.33
CA ILE A 218 -1.07 7.23 -1.34
C ILE A 218 -2.57 7.13 -1.59
N LEU A 219 -3.10 5.93 -1.77
CA LEU A 219 -4.52 5.72 -2.03
C LEU A 219 -5.41 6.28 -0.92
N ILE A 220 -5.05 6.05 0.34
CA ILE A 220 -5.75 6.63 1.49
C ILE A 220 -5.64 8.15 1.45
N TYR A 221 -4.44 8.70 1.26
CA TYR A 221 -4.22 10.15 1.18
C TYR A 221 -5.10 10.81 0.11
N GLU A 222 -5.05 10.30 -1.13
CA GLU A 222 -5.82 10.84 -2.24
C GLU A 222 -7.33 10.68 -2.02
N THR A 223 -7.77 9.54 -1.51
CA THR A 223 -9.20 9.30 -1.24
C THR A 223 -9.73 10.30 -0.22
N LEU A 224 -9.01 10.50 0.89
CA LEU A 224 -9.46 11.41 1.94
C LEU A 224 -9.40 12.87 1.51
N GLU A 225 -8.33 13.28 0.82
CA GLU A 225 -8.19 14.64 0.28
C GLU A 225 -9.28 14.94 -0.76
N PHE A 226 -9.55 14.01 -1.68
CA PHE A 226 -10.62 14.14 -2.67
C PHE A 226 -11.99 14.27 -2.00
N LEU A 227 -12.26 13.52 -0.93
CA LEU A 227 -13.51 13.63 -0.19
C LEU A 227 -13.70 15.00 0.46
N GLU A 228 -12.64 15.65 0.94
CA GLU A 228 -12.72 17.04 1.44
C GLU A 228 -12.98 18.03 0.30
N LEU A 229 -12.22 17.92 -0.80
CA LEU A 229 -12.40 18.77 -1.98
C LEU A 229 -13.83 18.66 -2.55
N LYS A 230 -14.39 17.45 -2.58
CA LYS A 230 -15.76 17.22 -3.06
C LYS A 230 -16.81 17.93 -2.20
N LYS A 231 -16.60 18.09 -0.89
CA LYS A 231 -17.55 18.80 0.00
C LYS A 231 -17.71 20.27 -0.39
N ILE A 232 -16.68 20.87 -0.95
CA ILE A 232 -16.71 22.26 -1.42
C ILE A 232 -16.93 22.39 -2.93
N GLY A 233 -17.25 21.29 -3.61
CA GLY A 233 -17.59 21.27 -5.04
C GLY A 233 -16.40 21.20 -5.99
N ILE A 234 -15.20 20.86 -5.50
CA ILE A 234 -14.02 20.61 -6.34
C ILE A 234 -13.95 19.12 -6.67
N PHE A 235 -13.89 18.80 -7.96
CA PHE A 235 -13.83 17.43 -8.50
C PHE A 235 -12.47 17.21 -9.17
N ASP A 236 -11.43 17.14 -8.35
CA ASP A 236 -10.03 17.08 -8.78
C ASP A 236 -9.57 15.65 -9.10
N TYR A 237 -10.21 14.99 -10.07
CA TYR A 237 -9.86 13.62 -10.45
C TYR A 237 -8.48 13.52 -11.10
N GLU A 238 -8.10 14.52 -11.90
CA GLU A 238 -6.86 14.52 -12.69
C GLU A 238 -5.59 14.53 -11.82
N ASN A 239 -5.63 15.14 -10.62
CA ASN A 239 -4.50 15.16 -9.69
C ASN A 239 -4.64 14.14 -8.54
N LYS A 240 -5.47 13.11 -8.74
CA LYS A 240 -5.74 12.02 -7.79
C LYS A 240 -5.66 10.69 -8.54
N LEU A 241 -4.47 10.38 -9.04
CA LEU A 241 -4.24 9.30 -9.99
C LEU A 241 -4.73 7.95 -9.44
N TYR A 242 -4.24 7.54 -8.27
CA TYR A 242 -4.54 6.23 -7.68
C TYR A 242 -6.00 6.14 -7.26
N TYR A 243 -6.58 7.22 -6.74
CA TYR A 243 -8.02 7.25 -6.47
C TYR A 243 -8.84 7.09 -7.77
N SER A 244 -8.46 7.77 -8.84
CA SER A 244 -9.17 7.72 -10.12
C SER A 244 -9.04 6.36 -10.80
N GLU A 245 -7.82 5.81 -10.91
CA GLU A 245 -7.56 4.49 -11.48
C GLU A 245 -8.31 3.38 -10.75
N ARG A 246 -8.30 3.39 -9.40
CA ARG A 246 -9.08 2.43 -8.61
C ARG A 246 -10.58 2.52 -8.93
N ASN A 247 -11.12 3.73 -9.07
CA ASN A 247 -12.55 3.89 -9.40
C ASN A 247 -12.88 3.41 -10.81
N ASP A 248 -11.99 3.64 -11.78
CA ASP A 248 -12.16 3.15 -13.15
C ASP A 248 -12.16 1.61 -13.17
N GLU A 249 -11.25 0.97 -12.44
CA GLU A 249 -11.22 -0.49 -12.29
C GLU A 249 -12.52 -1.03 -11.66
N LEU A 250 -13.00 -0.41 -10.58
CA LEU A 250 -14.26 -0.79 -9.94
C LEU A 250 -15.46 -0.67 -10.89
N GLU A 251 -15.51 0.37 -11.73
CA GLU A 251 -16.57 0.54 -12.73
C GLU A 251 -16.47 -0.50 -13.85
N MET A 252 -15.26 -0.88 -14.27
CA MET A 252 -15.07 -2.00 -15.20
C MET A 252 -15.58 -3.31 -14.61
N ILE A 253 -15.20 -3.66 -13.38
CA ILE A 253 -15.66 -4.87 -12.67
C ILE A 253 -17.19 -4.90 -12.58
N LYS A 254 -17.82 -3.78 -12.18
CA LYS A 254 -19.29 -3.67 -12.09
C LYS A 254 -19.98 -3.81 -13.44
N THR A 255 -19.31 -3.43 -14.53
CA THR A 255 -19.85 -3.54 -15.89
C THR A 255 -19.76 -4.97 -16.41
N ILE A 256 -18.67 -5.69 -16.10
CA ILE A 256 -18.47 -7.10 -16.47
C ILE A 256 -19.44 -8.02 -15.71
N ASN A 257 -19.72 -7.72 -14.44
CA ASN A 257 -20.58 -8.54 -13.57
C ASN A 257 -22.09 -8.23 -13.66
N LYS A 258 -22.52 -7.41 -14.65
CA LYS A 258 -23.94 -7.12 -14.94
C LYS A 258 -24.50 -8.02 -16.04
#